data_AF-A0A2H5X5D1-F1
#
_entry.id   AF-A0A2H5X5D1-F1
#
_cell.length_a   1.000
_cell.length_b   1.000
_cell.length_c   1.000
_cell.angle_alpha   90.00
_cell.angle_beta   90.00
_cell.angle_gamma   90.00
#
_symmetry.space_group_name_H-M   'P 1'
#
loop_
_entity.id
_entity.type
_entity.pdbx_description
1 polymer ?
#
loop_
_entity_poly.entity_id
_entity_poly.type
_entity_poly.pdbx_seq_one_letter_code
_entity_poly.pdbx_strand_id
1 'polypeptide(L)'
;MSRDAYIEKQWTTCSGLQAIVVAVLWEQDKLFRWGYVEVPVGHPLYKKHCHEVAPYVDVHGGLSFAGSSEELGIEGSSGWWFGFDASPGYGIIDRNAPWRTWYGLQHEPRQLEYVAEQCEYLAWQLRELGEMWAAFLAGFPIPRAS
;
A
#
# COMPACT_ATOMS: atom_id res chain seq x y z
N MET A 1 -8.18 -19.52 15.50
CA MET A 1 -8.36 -18.74 14.26
C MET A 1 -6.97 -18.56 13.67
N SER A 2 -6.58 -19.31 12.63
CA SER A 2 -5.35 -19.00 11.90
C SER A 2 -5.65 -17.81 10.99
N ARG A 3 -4.75 -16.83 10.99
CA ARG A 3 -4.67 -15.82 9.94
C ARG A 3 -3.54 -16.29 9.05
N ASP A 4 -3.89 -16.78 7.87
CA ASP A 4 -2.87 -17.15 6.89
C ASP A 4 -2.65 -15.93 6.00
N ALA A 5 -1.50 -15.28 6.17
CA ALA A 5 -1.09 -14.13 5.36
C ALA A 5 0.05 -14.55 4.41
N TYR A 6 0.00 -14.10 3.16
CA TYR A 6 1.04 -14.36 2.18
C TYR A 6 1.19 -13.20 1.19
N ILE A 7 2.38 -13.05 0.62
CA ILE A 7 2.63 -12.10 -0.47
C ILE A 7 1.99 -12.67 -1.73
N GLU A 8 0.91 -12.04 -2.20
CA GLU A 8 0.18 -12.45 -3.41
C GLU A 8 0.84 -11.87 -4.68
N LYS A 9 1.46 -10.69 -4.57
CA LYS A 9 2.17 -10.04 -5.67
C LYS A 9 3.34 -9.21 -5.14
N GLN A 10 4.46 -9.20 -5.87
CA GLN A 10 5.61 -8.35 -5.63
C GLN A 10 6.17 -7.85 -6.97
N TRP A 11 6.49 -6.56 -7.05
CA TRP A 11 7.04 -5.96 -8.27
C TRP A 11 7.76 -4.64 -7.99
N THR A 12 8.51 -4.16 -8.98
CA THR A 12 9.02 -2.78 -9.00
C THR A 12 8.04 -1.92 -9.77
N THR A 13 7.55 -0.85 -9.13
CA THR A 13 6.59 0.12 -9.68
C THR A 13 7.19 0.92 -10.84
N CYS A 14 6.33 1.59 -11.61
CA CYS A 14 6.78 2.54 -12.64
C CYS A 14 7.60 3.71 -12.06
N SER A 15 7.40 4.04 -10.78
CA SER A 15 8.17 5.05 -10.06
C SER A 15 9.53 4.56 -9.55
N GLY A 16 9.85 3.27 -9.70
CA GLY A 16 11.11 2.66 -9.30
C GLY A 16 11.17 2.17 -7.85
N LEU A 17 10.07 2.26 -7.10
CA LEU A 17 9.95 1.74 -5.74
C LEU A 17 9.42 0.29 -5.75
N GLN A 18 9.82 -0.53 -4.77
CA GLN A 18 9.25 -1.86 -4.62
C GLN A 18 7.83 -1.78 -4.05
N ALA A 19 6.95 -2.65 -4.52
CA ALA A 19 5.60 -2.79 -4.02
C ALA A 19 5.24 -4.25 -3.82
N ILE A 20 4.40 -4.49 -2.82
CA ILE A 20 3.78 -5.79 -2.57
C ILE A 20 2.27 -5.66 -2.33
N VAL A 21 1.57 -6.74 -2.65
CA VAL A 21 0.21 -6.98 -2.15
C VAL A 21 0.26 -8.17 -1.21
N VAL A 22 -0.18 -7.97 0.02
CA VAL A 22 -0.35 -9.04 1.01
C VAL A 22 -1.80 -9.46 1.03
N ALA A 23 -2.04 -10.75 0.79
CA ALA A 23 -3.32 -11.40 0.97
C ALA A 23 -3.42 -11.92 2.41
N VAL A 24 -4.52 -11.62 3.10
CA VAL A 24 -4.82 -12.12 4.43
C VAL A 24 -6.13 -12.89 4.38
N LEU A 25 -6.04 -14.20 4.63
CA LEU A 25 -7.20 -15.07 4.82
C LEU A 25 -7.68 -14.94 6.26
N TRP A 26 -8.90 -14.48 6.43
CA TRP A 26 -9.59 -14.36 7.70
C TRP A 26 -10.79 -15.31 7.71
N GLU A 27 -10.87 -16.18 8.73
CA GLU A 27 -11.86 -17.27 8.76
C GLU A 27 -11.77 -18.15 7.49
N GLN A 28 -12.71 -19.07 7.29
CA GLN A 28 -12.59 -20.06 6.21
C GLN A 28 -12.69 -19.45 4.81
N ASP A 29 -13.33 -18.28 4.68
CA ASP A 29 -13.74 -17.75 3.38
C ASP A 29 -13.47 -16.27 3.14
N LYS A 30 -12.96 -15.46 4.08
CA LYS A 30 -12.76 -14.02 3.81
C LYS A 30 -11.33 -13.72 3.39
N LEU A 31 -11.14 -13.17 2.21
CA LEU A 31 -9.84 -12.70 1.73
C LEU A 31 -9.77 -11.17 1.75
N PHE A 32 -8.77 -10.62 2.43
CA PHE A 32 -8.41 -9.20 2.39
C PHE A 32 -7.10 -9.01 1.64
N ARG A 33 -6.95 -7.86 0.98
CA ARG A 33 -5.70 -7.47 0.33
C ARG A 33 -5.25 -6.11 0.84
N TRP A 34 -3.97 -6.02 1.19
CA TRP A 34 -3.34 -4.79 1.62
C TRP A 34 -2.18 -4.47 0.70
N GLY A 35 -2.01 -3.19 0.37
CA GLY A 35 -0.95 -2.72 -0.49
C GLY A 35 0.16 -2.08 0.33
N TYR A 36 1.42 -2.36 -0.03
CA TYR A 36 2.59 -1.77 0.60
C TYR A 36 3.59 -1.31 -0.44
N VAL A 37 4.25 -0.18 -0.17
CA VAL A 37 5.30 0.38 -1.02
C VAL A 37 6.52 0.70 -0.16
N GLU A 38 7.68 0.24 -0.61
CA GLU A 38 8.97 0.46 0.04
C GLU A 38 9.59 1.78 -0.39
N VAL A 39 10.10 2.55 0.58
CA VAL A 39 11.11 3.57 0.33
C VAL A 39 12.48 3.07 0.80
N PRO A 40 13.54 3.22 -0.02
CA PRO A 40 14.86 2.70 0.32
C PRO A 40 15.52 3.50 1.46
N VAL A 41 16.55 2.93 2.07
CA VAL A 41 17.42 3.63 3.01
C VAL A 41 18.01 4.88 2.32
N GLY A 42 17.93 6.03 3.00
CA GLY A 42 18.35 7.32 2.45
C GLY A 42 17.25 8.11 1.75
N HIS A 43 16.07 7.51 1.52
CA HIS A 43 14.90 8.26 1.10
C HIS A 43 14.46 9.24 2.21
N PRO A 44 14.02 10.47 1.90
CA PRO A 44 13.65 11.47 2.92
C PRO A 44 12.50 11.06 3.85
N LEU A 45 11.63 10.15 3.38
CA LEU A 45 10.53 9.58 4.17
C LEU A 45 10.92 8.30 4.93
N TYR A 46 12.16 7.84 4.84
CA TYR A 46 12.63 6.64 5.55
C TYR A 46 12.45 6.83 7.07
N LYS A 47 11.88 5.81 7.74
CA LYS A 47 11.54 5.80 9.18
C LYS A 47 10.48 6.84 9.61
N LYS A 48 9.75 7.45 8.67
CA LYS A 48 8.62 8.31 9.00
C LYS A 48 7.38 7.49 9.35
N HIS A 49 6.63 7.95 10.35
CA HIS A 49 5.39 7.30 10.73
C HIS A 49 4.30 7.61 9.68
N CYS A 50 3.34 6.70 9.48
CA CYS A 50 2.29 6.86 8.46
C CYS A 50 1.50 8.16 8.66
N HIS A 51 1.14 8.53 9.89
CA HIS A 51 0.46 9.78 10.21
C HIS A 51 1.21 11.07 9.85
N GLU A 52 2.55 11.03 9.73
CA GLU A 52 3.32 12.19 9.26
C GLU A 52 3.18 12.39 7.74
N VAL A 53 2.96 11.29 7.01
CA VAL A 53 2.90 11.24 5.54
C VAL A 53 1.46 11.28 5.02
N ALA A 54 0.51 10.70 5.76
CA ALA A 54 -0.90 10.57 5.39
C ALA A 54 -1.57 11.88 4.95
N PRO A 55 -1.27 13.08 5.51
CA PRO A 55 -1.86 14.34 5.03
C PRO A 55 -1.44 14.74 3.61
N TYR A 56 -0.41 14.12 3.05
CA TYR A 56 0.21 14.49 1.78
C TYR A 56 0.03 13.44 0.69
N VAL A 57 -0.59 12.30 1.01
CA VAL A 57 -0.87 11.24 0.04
C VAL A 57 -2.36 10.91 0.02
N ASP A 58 -2.84 10.54 -1.15
CA ASP A 58 -4.20 10.07 -1.38
C ASP A 58 -4.14 8.64 -1.93
N VAL A 59 -4.59 7.69 -1.13
CA VAL A 59 -4.73 6.28 -1.52
C VAL A 59 -6.01 5.76 -0.92
N HIS A 60 -6.62 4.79 -1.58
CA HIS A 60 -7.85 4.18 -1.09
C HIS A 60 -7.66 3.60 0.32
N GLY A 61 -8.52 4.03 1.26
CA GLY A 61 -8.45 3.63 2.67
C GLY A 61 -7.45 4.43 3.52
N GLY A 62 -6.62 5.27 2.89
CA GLY A 62 -5.58 6.05 3.55
C GLY A 62 -4.38 5.22 4.01
N LEU A 63 -3.26 5.89 4.26
CA LEU A 63 -2.08 5.24 4.85
C LEU A 63 -2.40 4.78 6.29
N SER A 64 -2.27 3.48 6.52
CA SER A 64 -2.55 2.82 7.81
C SER A 64 -1.28 2.24 8.44
N PHE A 65 -0.21 2.04 7.66
CA PHE A 65 1.01 1.37 8.10
C PHE A 65 2.27 2.13 7.69
N ALA A 66 3.28 2.12 8.56
CA ALA A 66 4.64 2.51 8.25
C ALA A 66 5.60 1.71 9.13
N GLY A 67 6.46 0.87 8.54
CA GLY A 67 7.29 -0.05 9.32
C GLY A 67 8.43 -0.67 8.53
N SER A 68 9.27 -1.43 9.24
CA SER A 68 10.40 -2.14 8.64
C SER A 68 9.96 -3.39 7.86
N SER A 69 10.87 -3.90 7.03
CA SER A 69 10.68 -5.17 6.31
C SER A 69 10.50 -6.35 7.27
N GLU A 70 11.16 -6.34 8.43
CA GLU A 70 11.03 -7.35 9.49
C GLU A 70 9.61 -7.39 10.07
N GLU A 71 8.99 -6.23 10.29
CA GLU A 71 7.60 -6.13 10.77
C GLU A 71 6.59 -6.71 9.77
N LEU A 72 6.91 -6.69 8.46
CA LEU A 72 6.12 -7.32 7.41
C LEU A 72 6.53 -8.78 7.12
N GLY A 73 7.58 -9.29 7.77
CA GLY A 73 8.13 -10.62 7.48
C GLY A 73 8.77 -10.74 6.09
N ILE A 74 9.22 -9.63 5.51
CA ILE A 74 9.91 -9.58 4.21
C ILE A 74 11.41 -9.70 4.45
N GLU A 75 12.00 -10.81 4.02
CA GLU A 75 13.44 -11.03 4.10
C GLU A 75 14.21 -10.27 3.02
N GLY A 76 15.45 -9.87 3.32
CA GLY A 76 16.38 -9.31 2.33
C GLY A 76 16.15 -7.84 1.94
N SER A 77 15.14 -7.19 2.49
CA SER A 77 14.90 -5.75 2.32
C SER A 77 15.30 -4.96 3.57
N SER A 78 15.97 -3.82 3.37
CA SER A 78 16.30 -2.88 4.45
C SER A 78 15.51 -1.57 4.38
N GLY A 79 14.58 -1.45 3.44
CA GLY A 79 13.74 -0.27 3.30
C GLY A 79 12.62 -0.18 4.33
N TRP A 80 11.92 0.93 4.23
CA TRP A 80 10.78 1.31 5.08
C TRP A 80 9.51 1.26 4.25
N TRP A 81 8.52 0.51 4.71
CA TRP A 81 7.31 0.24 3.96
C TRP A 81 6.17 1.10 4.46
N PHE A 82 5.49 1.77 3.55
CA PHE A 82 4.21 2.43 3.79
C PHE A 82 3.09 1.55 3.26
N GLY A 83 2.05 1.35 4.06
CA GLY A 83 0.92 0.49 3.71
C GLY A 83 -0.41 1.17 3.87
N PHE A 84 -1.37 0.69 3.10
CA PHE A 84 -2.77 1.11 3.16
C PHE A 84 -3.68 -0.12 3.17
N ASP A 85 -4.80 0.04 3.86
CA ASP A 85 -5.83 -0.97 3.89
C ASP A 85 -6.75 -0.72 2.70
N ALA A 86 -6.80 -1.64 1.74
CA ALA A 86 -7.97 -1.68 0.86
C ALA A 86 -9.14 -2.25 1.67
N SER A 87 -9.74 -1.40 2.52
CA SER A 87 -10.80 -1.78 3.43
C SER A 87 -11.93 -2.50 2.68
N PRO A 88 -12.49 -3.58 3.23
CA PRO A 88 -13.52 -4.40 2.59
C PRO A 88 -14.88 -3.72 2.39
N GLY A 89 -14.95 -2.39 2.47
CA GLY A 89 -16.12 -1.63 1.99
C GLY A 89 -16.48 -1.93 0.52
N TYR A 90 -15.58 -2.61 -0.20
CA TYR A 90 -15.76 -3.13 -1.56
C TYR A 90 -15.59 -4.66 -1.68
N GLY A 91 -15.87 -5.42 -0.61
CA GLY A 91 -16.12 -6.86 -0.70
C GLY A 91 -15.19 -7.70 0.16
N ILE A 92 -15.79 -8.40 1.13
CA ILE A 92 -15.31 -9.71 1.57
C ILE A 92 -15.42 -10.62 0.34
N ILE A 93 -14.30 -11.07 -0.22
CA ILE A 93 -14.35 -12.18 -1.18
C ILE A 93 -14.63 -13.40 -0.33
N ASP A 94 -15.84 -13.95 -0.43
CA ASP A 94 -16.17 -15.30 0.00
C ASP A 94 -15.54 -16.27 -1.00
N ARG A 95 -14.55 -17.06 -0.55
CA ARG A 95 -13.81 -18.03 -1.39
C ARG A 95 -14.72 -19.08 -2.04
N ASN A 96 -15.92 -19.30 -1.49
CA ASN A 96 -16.90 -20.27 -1.98
C ASN A 96 -18.10 -19.61 -2.67
N ALA A 97 -18.14 -18.27 -2.79
CA ALA A 97 -19.22 -17.62 -3.51
C ALA A 97 -19.16 -18.01 -4.99
N PRO A 98 -20.27 -18.49 -5.61
CA PRO A 98 -20.36 -18.53 -7.06
C PRO A 98 -20.16 -17.11 -7.59
N TRP A 99 -19.57 -16.99 -8.78
CA TRP A 99 -19.01 -15.85 -9.53
C TRP A 99 -19.85 -14.54 -9.64
N ARG A 100 -20.85 -14.34 -8.80
CA ARG A 100 -21.85 -13.27 -8.86
C ARG A 100 -22.35 -12.90 -7.46
N THR A 101 -22.35 -11.57 -7.26
CA THR A 101 -23.09 -10.73 -6.30
C THR A 101 -22.31 -10.34 -5.03
N TRP A 102 -22.28 -9.08 -4.57
CA TRP A 102 -23.39 -8.11 -4.55
C TRP A 102 -22.95 -6.62 -4.44
N TYR A 103 -23.22 -5.81 -5.48
CA TYR A 103 -23.76 -4.43 -5.43
C TYR A 103 -23.98 -3.88 -6.86
N GLY A 104 -24.58 -4.65 -7.78
CA GLY A 104 -24.96 -4.13 -9.12
C GLY A 104 -23.82 -3.60 -10.01
N LEU A 105 -22.58 -3.59 -9.54
CA LEU A 105 -21.36 -3.25 -10.26
C LEU A 105 -20.61 -4.57 -10.47
N GLN A 106 -20.43 -4.93 -11.73
CA GLN A 106 -19.74 -6.15 -12.15
C GLN A 106 -18.24 -6.07 -11.85
N HIS A 107 -17.79 -6.36 -10.64
CA HIS A 107 -16.35 -6.41 -10.34
C HIS A 107 -15.97 -7.64 -9.49
N GLU A 108 -15.89 -8.80 -10.12
CA GLU A 108 -14.77 -9.74 -9.87
C GLU A 108 -13.54 -9.25 -10.68
N PRO A 109 -12.48 -10.04 -10.87
CA PRO A 109 -11.21 -10.23 -10.12
C PRO A 109 -10.41 -8.96 -9.73
N ARG A 110 -10.92 -7.76 -10.02
CA ARG A 110 -10.19 -6.48 -10.00
C ARG A 110 -9.60 -6.01 -8.68
N GLN A 111 -9.77 -6.71 -7.57
CA GLN A 111 -9.22 -6.23 -6.29
C GLN A 111 -7.70 -6.30 -6.25
N LEU A 112 -7.07 -7.34 -6.83
CA LEU A 112 -5.60 -7.40 -6.88
C LEU A 112 -5.04 -6.31 -7.81
N GLU A 113 -5.61 -6.16 -9.00
CA GLU A 113 -5.21 -5.12 -9.94
C GLU A 113 -5.45 -3.73 -9.37
N TYR A 114 -6.60 -3.50 -8.73
CA TYR A 114 -6.90 -2.22 -8.08
C TYR A 114 -5.91 -1.91 -6.94
N VAL A 115 -5.62 -2.87 -6.07
CA VAL A 115 -4.62 -2.65 -5.00
C VAL A 115 -3.25 -2.40 -5.63
N ALA A 116 -2.90 -3.09 -6.72
CA ALA A 116 -1.66 -2.83 -7.44
C ALA A 116 -1.64 -1.42 -8.08
N GLU A 117 -2.73 -0.96 -8.67
CA GLU A 117 -2.86 0.41 -9.19
C GLU A 117 -2.74 1.45 -8.06
N GLN A 118 -3.32 1.19 -6.88
CA GLN A 118 -3.15 2.04 -5.71
C GLN A 118 -1.71 2.03 -5.19
N CYS A 119 -0.99 0.90 -5.27
CA CYS A 119 0.44 0.85 -4.99
C CYS A 119 1.25 1.68 -6.00
N GLU A 120 0.92 1.64 -7.30
CA GLU A 120 1.55 2.52 -8.29
C GLU A 120 1.33 4.00 -7.94
N TYR A 121 0.09 4.36 -7.60
CA TYR A 121 -0.23 5.74 -7.23
C TYR A 121 0.46 6.18 -5.94
N LEU A 122 0.53 5.31 -4.93
CA LEU A 122 1.29 5.58 -3.71
C LEU A 122 2.78 5.75 -4.00
N ALA A 123 3.37 4.87 -4.81
CA ALA A 123 4.79 4.92 -5.16
C ALA A 123 5.17 6.22 -5.86
N TRP A 124 4.32 6.70 -6.77
CA TRP A 124 4.49 8.01 -7.38
C TRP A 124 4.48 9.13 -6.32
N GLN A 125 3.47 9.16 -5.45
CA GLN A 125 3.36 10.20 -4.43
C GLN A 125 4.53 10.19 -3.43
N LEU A 126 4.96 9.01 -2.96
CA LEU A 126 6.09 8.89 -2.04
C LEU A 126 7.39 9.40 -2.64
N ARG A 127 7.62 9.13 -3.93
CA ARG A 127 8.79 9.64 -4.65
C ARG A 127 8.77 11.16 -4.76
N GLU A 128 7.67 11.73 -5.25
CA GLU A 128 7.53 13.20 -5.39
C GLU A 128 7.67 13.90 -4.02
N LEU A 129 7.04 13.35 -2.97
CA LEU A 129 7.17 13.86 -1.62
C LEU A 129 8.59 13.74 -1.09
N GLY A 130 9.31 12.67 -1.43
CA GLY A 130 10.73 12.54 -1.13
C GLY A 130 11.52 13.71 -1.71
N GLU A 131 11.33 14.02 -2.98
CA GLU A 131 12.00 15.14 -3.66
C GLU A 131 11.65 16.50 -3.04
N MET A 132 10.36 16.72 -2.74
CA MET A 132 9.89 17.96 -2.07
C MET A 132 10.45 18.10 -0.65
N TRP A 133 10.51 17.01 0.11
CA TRP A 133 11.05 17.00 1.48
C TRP A 133 12.56 17.22 1.49
N ALA A 134 13.28 16.64 0.54
CA ALA A 134 14.69 16.92 0.33
C ALA A 134 14.92 18.40 0.01
N ALA A 135 14.10 18.99 -0.86
CA ALA A 135 14.16 20.41 -1.18
C ALA A 135 13.88 21.29 0.06
N PHE A 136 12.87 20.93 0.87
CA PHE A 136 12.58 21.61 2.13
C PHE A 136 13.75 21.56 3.13
N LEU A 137 14.32 20.37 3.34
CA LEU A 137 15.50 20.21 4.21
C LEU A 137 16.72 20.96 3.69
N ALA A 138 16.82 21.16 2.37
CA ALA A 138 17.83 21.99 1.73
C ALA A 138 17.52 23.50 1.75
N GLY A 139 16.40 23.93 2.35
CA GLY A 139 16.03 25.34 2.52
C GLY A 139 15.15 25.93 1.42
N PHE A 140 14.58 25.10 0.53
CA PHE A 140 13.62 25.56 -0.49
C PHE A 140 12.17 25.50 0.04
N PRO A 141 11.31 26.49 -0.25
CA PRO A 141 9.92 26.47 0.23
C PRO A 141 9.10 25.36 -0.45
N ILE A 142 8.29 24.63 0.32
CA ILE A 142 7.35 23.62 -0.20
C ILE A 142 6.15 24.36 -0.85
N PRO A 143 5.83 24.11 -2.14
CA PRO A 143 4.57 24.59 -2.70
C PRO A 143 3.40 23.90 -1.99
N ARG A 144 2.51 24.69 -1.37
CA ARG A 144 1.26 24.17 -0.82
C ARG A 144 0.30 23.90 -1.99
N ALA A 145 -0.32 22.73 -2.02
CA ALA A 145 -1.43 22.48 -2.92
C ALA A 145 -2.56 23.48 -2.60
N SER A 146 -3.06 24.15 -3.63
CA SER A 146 -4.16 25.11 -3.59
C SER A 146 -5.52 24.43 -3.64
#